data_AF-A0A354U7B3-F1
#
_entry.id   AF-A0A354U7B3-F1
#
_cell.length_a   1.000
_cell.length_b   1.000
_cell.length_c   1.000
_cell.angle_alpha   90.00
_cell.angle_beta   90.00
_cell.angle_gamma   90.00
#
_symmetry.space_group_name_H-M   'P 1'
#
loop_
_entity.id
_entity.type
_entity.pdbx_description
1 polymer ?
#
loop_
_entity_poly.entity_id
_entity_poly.type
_entity_poly.pdbx_seq_one_letter_code
_entity_poly.pdbx_strand_id
1 'polypeptide(L)' 'EALHGDREGQYSIRINRQWRICFTWRDGNIHDVEIVDYH' A
#
# COMPACT_ATOMS: atom_id res chain seq x y z
N GLU A 1 -8.37 4.03 -16.04
CA GLU A 1 -7.23 3.94 -16.97
C GLU A 1 -5.99 3.64 -16.15
N ALA A 2 -5.15 2.71 -16.60
CA ALA A 2 -3.96 2.29 -15.87
C ALA A 2 -2.99 3.47 -15.78
N LEU A 3 -2.73 3.94 -14.56
CA LEU A 3 -1.68 4.93 -14.32
C LEU A 3 -0.33 4.20 -14.39
N HIS A 4 0.19 4.17 -15.62
CA HIS A 4 1.55 3.82 -15.97
C HIS A 4 2.50 4.80 -15.27
N GLY A 5 3.26 4.33 -14.29
CA GLY A 5 4.31 5.14 -13.64
C GLY A 5 4.60 4.72 -12.19
N ASP A 6 5.69 3.98 -12.02
CA ASP A 6 6.49 3.84 -10.79
C ASP A 6 5.90 3.22 -9.52
N ARG A 7 4.63 2.78 -9.49
CA ARG A 7 4.04 2.09 -8.32
C ARG A 7 3.29 0.80 -8.66
N GLU A 8 3.70 0.07 -9.70
CA GLU A 8 3.21 -1.29 -9.92
C GLU A 8 3.68 -2.19 -8.77
N GLY A 9 2.76 -2.56 -7.88
CA GLY A 9 3.03 -3.48 -6.77
C GLY A 9 2.85 -2.89 -5.36
N GLN A 10 2.55 -1.59 -5.20
CA GLN A 10 2.14 -1.04 -3.90
C GLN A 10 0.62 -1.10 -3.72
N TYR A 11 0.22 -1.62 -2.56
CA TYR A 11 -1.16 -1.79 -2.13
C TYR A 11 -1.38 -1.05 -0.82
N SER A 12 -2.62 -0.65 -0.55
CA SER A 12 -2.98 -0.11 0.75
C SER A 12 -4.33 -0.60 1.24
N ILE A 13 -4.42 -0.81 2.56
CA ILE A 13 -5.64 -1.18 3.27
C ILE A 13 -5.97 -0.06 4.25
N ARG A 14 -7.19 0.47 4.17
CA ARG A 14 -7.69 1.47 5.11
C ARG A 14 -8.24 0.76 6.35
N ILE A 15 -7.67 1.07 7.52
CA ILE A 15 -8.14 0.54 8.81
C ILE A 15 -9.32 1.38 9.33
N ASN A 16 -9.14 2.70 9.35
CA ASN A 16 -10.18 3.65 9.74
C ASN A 16 -9.94 5.02 9.08
N ARG A 17 -10.59 6.09 9.57
CA ARG A 17 -10.44 7.44 9.01
C ARG A 17 -9.02 8.00 9.12
N GLN A 18 -8.24 7.51 10.08
CA GLN A 18 -6.93 8.03 10.43
C GLN A 18 -5.78 7.12 9.96
N TRP A 19 -5.98 5.80 9.86
CA TRP A 19 -4.88 4.87 9.62
C TRP A 19 -4.99 4.11 8.30
N ARG A 20 -3.84 3.96 7.62
CA ARG A 20 -3.67 3.10 6.45
C ARG A 20 -2.45 2.21 6.61
N ILE A 21 -2.57 0.97 6.15
CA ILE A 21 -1.43 0.07 5.95
C ILE A 21 -1.02 0.17 4.50
N CYS A 22 0.24 0.46 4.22
CA CYS A 22 0.85 0.40 2.90
C CYS A 22 1.77 -0.83 2.85
N PHE A 23 1.78 -1.56 1.74
CA PHE A 23 2.65 -2.70 1.55
C PHE A 23 2.91 -2.97 0.08
N THR A 24 3.95 -3.76 -0.21
CA THR A 24 4.25 -4.25 -1.54
C THR A 24 3.88 -5.72 -1.67
N TRP A 25 3.37 -6.13 -2.82
CA TRP A 25 3.16 -7.55 -3.13
C TRP A 25 4.27 -8.05 -4.05
N ARG A 26 5.02 -9.05 -3.58
CA ARG A 26 6.12 -9.65 -4.34
C ARG A 26 6.12 -11.17 -4.15
N ASP A 27 6.10 -11.90 -5.26
CA ASP A 27 6.21 -13.37 -5.25
C ASP A 27 5.22 -14.08 -4.30
N GLY A 28 3.98 -13.58 -4.23
CA GLY A 28 2.94 -14.12 -3.34
C GLY A 28 3.06 -13.72 -1.87
N ASN A 29 4.03 -12.89 -1.53
CA ASN A 29 4.33 -12.43 -0.18
C ASN A 29 4.17 -10.92 -0.05
N ILE A 30 3.98 -10.48 1.19
CA ILE A 30 3.82 -9.07 1.53
C ILE A 30 5.15 -8.54 2.06
N HIS A 31 5.63 -7.46 1.48
CA HIS A 31 6.88 -6.78 1.85
C HIS A 31 6.63 -5.31 2.16
N ASP A 32 7.62 -4.65 2.76
CA ASP A 32 7.62 -3.19 3.04
C ASP A 32 6.33 -2.70 3.71
N VAL A 33 5.88 -3.42 4.74
CA VAL A 33 4.64 -3.13 5.46
C VAL A 33 4.85 -1.93 6.39
N GLU A 34 4.10 -0.87 6.13
CA GLU A 34 4.14 0.38 6.89
C GLU A 34 2.73 0.77 7.35
N ILE A 35 2.63 1.23 8.59
CA ILE A 35 1.40 1.85 9.12
C ILE A 35 1.62 3.35 9.08
N VAL A 36 0.81 4.04 8.27
CA VAL A 36 0.86 5.49 8.12
C VAL A 36 -0.40 6.13 8.69
N ASP A 37 -0.18 7.20 9.44
CA ASP A 37 -1.23 8.11 9.90
C ASP A 37 -1.54 9.10 8.77
N TYR A 38 -2.83 9.25 8.48
CA TYR A 38 -3.38 10.19 7.52
C TYR A 38 -4.19 11.22 8.32
N HIS A 39 -3.49 12.20 8.89
CA HIS A 39 -4.01 13.50 9.34
C HIS A 39 -3.10 14.61 8.85
#